data_AF-A0A520MDR6-F1
#
_entry.id   AF-A0A520MDR6-F1
#
_cell.length_a   1.000
_cell.length_b   1.000
_cell.length_c   1.000
_cell.angle_alpha   90.00
_cell.angle_beta   90.00
_cell.angle_gamma   90.00
#
_symmetry.space_group_name_H-M   'P 1'
#
loop_
_entity.id
_entity.type
_entity.pdbx_description
1 polymer ?
#
loop_
_entity_poly.entity_id
_entity_poly.type
_entity_poly.pdbx_seq_one_letter_code
_entity_poly.pdbx_strand_id
1 'polypeptide(L)'
;MTKIIDFALSKAKTTIMIALMVIVAGSYARQEIPVAAAPNVQLPFISVSVFLDGASPSDTSRLIARPLENRLKTITGVKNIRSTSSLSFARIFLEFEVGFDMDQALVDIKQGVEETKYELPLEAEDPQISEYSEASFPIMNISIVGSSSIRQKVFYAKELKDQVEAIEEILQA
;
A
#
# COMPACT_ATOMS: atom_id res chain seq x y z
N MET A 1 4.75 -52.25 14.11
CA MET A 1 4.33 -50.85 13.85
C MET A 1 2.82 -50.64 14.01
N THR A 2 2.08 -51.51 14.72
CA THR A 2 0.61 -51.38 14.92
C THR A 2 0.21 -50.81 16.28
N LYS A 3 1.16 -50.59 17.19
CA LYS A 3 0.88 -50.21 18.60
C LYS A 3 -0.03 -48.99 18.76
N ILE A 4 0.05 -47.99 17.87
CA ILE A 4 -0.81 -46.80 17.91
C ILE A 4 -2.25 -47.15 17.50
N ILE A 5 -2.40 -48.01 16.49
CA ILE A 5 -3.70 -48.48 15.98
C ILE A 5 -4.35 -49.38 17.03
N ASP A 6 -3.58 -50.31 17.62
CA ASP A 6 -4.06 -51.23 18.65
C ASP A 6 -4.50 -50.45 19.92
N PHE A 7 -3.76 -49.41 20.30
CA PHE A 7 -4.13 -48.52 21.40
C PHE A 7 -5.42 -47.76 21.11
N ALA A 8 -5.54 -47.16 19.92
CA ALA A 8 -6.73 -46.42 19.49
C ALA A 8 -7.99 -47.29 19.43
N LEU A 9 -7.85 -48.56 19.02
CA LEU A 9 -8.95 -49.54 18.99
C LEU A 9 -9.32 -50.02 20.40
N SER A 10 -8.33 -50.27 21.28
CA SER A 10 -8.57 -50.70 22.66
C SER A 10 -9.32 -49.65 23.50
N LYS A 11 -9.20 -48.36 23.13
CA LYS A 11 -9.85 -47.22 23.80
C LYS A 11 -10.86 -46.50 22.88
N ALA A 12 -11.58 -47.26 22.05
CA ALA A 12 -12.50 -46.73 21.04
C ALA A 12 -13.43 -45.61 21.53
N LYS A 13 -14.03 -45.73 22.74
CA LYS A 13 -14.88 -44.67 23.31
C LYS A 13 -14.14 -43.35 23.52
N THR A 14 -12.92 -43.41 24.08
CA THR A 14 -12.08 -42.23 24.30
C THR A 14 -11.62 -41.63 22.98
N THR A 15 -11.23 -42.47 22.02
CA THR A 15 -10.82 -42.04 20.67
C THR A 15 -11.96 -41.30 19.95
N ILE A 16 -13.19 -41.82 20.02
CA ILE A 16 -14.38 -41.17 19.44
C ILE A 16 -14.67 -39.84 20.14
N MET A 17 -14.58 -39.78 21.47
CA MET A 17 -14.78 -38.54 22.24
C MET A 17 -13.79 -37.45 21.84
N ILE A 18 -12.50 -37.80 21.70
CA ILE A 18 -11.45 -36.88 21.25
C ILE A 18 -11.74 -36.41 19.82
N ALA A 19 -12.11 -37.32 18.92
CA ALA A 19 -12.46 -36.96 17.55
C ALA A 19 -13.64 -35.97 17.52
N LEU A 20 -14.65 -36.20 18.36
CA LEU A 20 -15.83 -35.32 18.47
C LEU A 20 -15.46 -33.95 19.05
N MET A 21 -14.59 -33.89 20.06
CA MET A 21 -14.04 -32.62 20.56
C MET A 21 -13.26 -31.86 19.48
N VAL A 22 -12.43 -32.54 18.69
CA VAL A 22 -11.67 -31.92 17.60
C VAL A 22 -12.62 -31.35 16.53
N ILE A 23 -13.70 -32.05 16.20
CA ILE A 23 -14.71 -31.56 15.25
C ILE A 23 -15.42 -30.31 15.79
N VAL A 24 -15.80 -30.32 17.07
CA VAL A 24 -16.46 -29.17 17.71
C VAL A 24 -15.50 -27.97 17.80
N ALA A 25 -14.27 -28.18 18.28
CA ALA A 25 -13.25 -27.15 18.35
C ALA A 25 -12.89 -26.59 16.97
N GLY A 26 -12.75 -27.44 15.96
CA GLY A 26 -12.51 -27.03 14.58
C GLY A 26 -13.67 -26.24 13.98
N SER A 27 -14.92 -26.59 14.33
CA SER A 27 -16.12 -25.86 13.88
C SER A 27 -16.25 -24.49 14.53
N TYR A 28 -15.81 -24.36 15.79
CA TYR A 28 -15.74 -23.08 16.49
C TYR A 28 -14.62 -22.20 15.89
N ALA A 29 -13.41 -22.74 15.77
CA ALA A 29 -12.27 -22.04 15.16
C ALA A 29 -12.58 -21.55 13.74
N ARG A 30 -13.31 -22.35 12.94
CA ARG A 30 -13.73 -21.95 11.59
C ARG A 30 -14.63 -20.70 11.57
N GLN A 31 -15.48 -20.52 12.58
CA GLN A 31 -16.35 -19.34 12.66
C GLN A 31 -15.62 -18.10 13.17
N GLU A 32 -14.60 -18.30 13.99
CA GLU A 32 -13.83 -17.22 14.60
C GLU A 32 -12.72 -16.71 13.68
N ILE A 33 -12.20 -17.53 12.75
CA ILE A 33 -11.21 -17.10 11.76
C ILE A 33 -11.88 -16.09 10.80
N PRO A 34 -11.46 -14.82 10.82
CA PRO A 34 -11.96 -13.83 9.88
C PRO A 34 -11.48 -14.20 8.47
N VAL A 35 -12.43 -14.37 7.55
CA VAL A 35 -12.10 -14.55 6.14
C VAL A 35 -11.76 -13.17 5.56
N ALA A 36 -10.47 -12.84 5.54
CA ALA A 36 -9.99 -11.63 4.88
C ALA A 36 -10.12 -11.82 3.36
N ALA A 37 -11.04 -11.07 2.73
CA ALA A 37 -11.18 -11.06 1.26
C ALA A 37 -9.96 -10.44 0.56
N ALA A 38 -9.26 -9.55 1.26
CA ALA A 38 -7.94 -9.05 0.92
C ALA A 38 -7.01 -9.39 2.10
N PRO A 39 -6.09 -10.37 1.98
CA PRO A 39 -5.03 -10.50 2.97
C PRO A 39 -4.26 -9.19 3.00
N ASN A 40 -3.91 -8.65 4.18
CA ASN A 40 -3.09 -7.45 4.28
C ASN A 40 -1.69 -7.75 3.72
N VAL A 41 -1.54 -7.64 2.40
CA VAL A 41 -0.25 -7.72 1.73
C VAL A 41 0.27 -6.30 1.74
N GLN A 42 1.29 -6.04 2.55
CA GLN A 42 2.04 -4.80 2.42
C GLN A 42 2.69 -4.84 1.04
N LEU A 43 2.10 -4.12 0.09
CA LEU A 43 2.64 -4.00 -1.26
C LEU A 43 3.91 -3.16 -1.14
N PRO A 44 5.09 -3.71 -1.47
CA PRO A 44 6.36 -3.06 -1.18
C PRO A 44 6.67 -2.00 -2.25
N PHE A 45 5.78 -1.04 -2.44
CA PHE A 45 5.90 0.01 -3.46
C PHE A 45 5.90 1.40 -2.83
N ILE A 46 6.91 2.19 -3.20
CA ILE A 46 6.97 3.61 -2.87
C ILE A 46 7.14 4.39 -4.16
N SER A 47 6.41 5.50 -4.27
CA SER A 47 6.60 6.45 -5.36
C SER A 47 7.15 7.76 -4.86
N VAL A 48 8.04 8.33 -5.66
CA VAL A 48 8.55 9.69 -5.51
C VAL A 48 8.12 10.47 -6.74
N SER A 49 7.50 11.62 -6.54
CA SER A 49 7.06 12.48 -7.64
C SER A 49 7.56 13.90 -7.47
N VAL A 50 7.93 14.52 -8.58
CA VAL A 50 8.53 15.85 -8.62
C VAL A 50 7.91 16.61 -9.78
N PHE A 51 7.54 17.86 -9.51
CA PHE A 51 7.02 18.77 -10.52
C PHE A 51 8.08 19.80 -10.89
N LEU A 52 8.18 20.12 -12.18
CA LEU A 52 9.05 21.17 -12.69
C LEU A 52 8.33 21.88 -13.82
N ASP A 53 7.87 23.09 -13.56
CA ASP A 53 7.03 23.80 -14.51
C ASP A 53 7.77 24.13 -15.81
N GLY A 54 7.06 24.02 -16.94
CA GLY A 54 7.59 24.31 -18.27
C GLY A 54 8.64 23.34 -18.83
N ALA A 55 9.02 22.27 -18.12
CA ALA A 55 10.04 21.34 -18.59
C ALA A 55 9.51 20.31 -19.60
N SER A 56 10.25 20.12 -20.70
CA SER A 56 9.95 19.08 -21.69
C SER A 56 10.15 17.67 -21.09
N PRO A 57 9.45 16.63 -21.55
CA PRO A 57 9.63 15.27 -21.03
C PRO A 57 11.09 14.78 -21.06
N SER A 58 11.86 15.20 -22.07
CA SER A 58 13.28 14.86 -22.18
C SER A 58 14.13 15.57 -21.14
N ASP A 59 13.82 16.84 -20.83
CA ASP A 59 14.53 17.60 -19.82
C ASP A 59 14.17 17.10 -18.43
N THR A 60 12.89 16.87 -18.14
CA THR A 60 12.43 16.28 -16.88
C THR A 60 13.09 14.93 -16.63
N SER A 61 13.23 14.09 -17.67
CA SER A 61 13.95 12.81 -17.53
C SER A 61 15.42 13.01 -17.16
N ARG A 62 16.10 13.94 -17.82
CA ARG A 62 17.54 14.16 -17.64
C ARG A 62 17.87 14.88 -16.33
N LEU A 63 17.10 15.90 -15.98
CA LEU A 63 17.38 16.81 -14.85
C LEU A 63 16.78 16.32 -13.53
N ILE A 64 15.73 15.50 -13.57
CA ILE A 64 15.02 15.06 -12.36
C ILE A 64 15.03 13.55 -12.23
N ALA A 65 14.49 12.84 -13.22
CA ALA A 65 14.28 11.41 -13.09
C ALA A 65 15.60 10.64 -12.99
N ARG A 66 16.61 10.98 -13.80
CA ARG A 66 17.91 10.30 -13.80
C ARG A 66 18.71 10.49 -12.51
N PRO A 67 18.91 11.71 -11.97
CA PRO A 67 19.57 11.90 -10.67
C PRO A 67 18.90 11.11 -9.56
N LEU A 68 17.57 11.22 -9.45
CA LEU A 68 16.80 10.50 -8.44
C LEU A 68 16.87 8.99 -8.62
N GLU A 69 16.74 8.48 -9.85
CA GLU A 69 16.86 7.04 -10.13
C GLU A 69 18.24 6.50 -9.74
N ASN A 70 19.31 7.23 -10.08
CA ASN A 70 20.68 6.82 -9.76
C ASN A 70 20.91 6.74 -8.25
N ARG A 71 20.41 7.72 -7.47
CA ARG A 71 20.56 7.71 -6.02
C ARG A 71 19.67 6.67 -5.37
N LEU A 72 18.39 6.60 -5.74
CA LEU A 72 17.41 5.72 -5.12
C LEU A 72 17.65 4.24 -5.44
N LYS A 73 18.27 3.93 -6.59
CA LYS A 73 18.67 2.55 -6.94
C LYS A 73 19.73 1.96 -6.01
N THR A 74 20.49 2.80 -5.29
CA THR A 74 21.53 2.34 -4.35
C THR A 74 20.98 2.03 -2.96
N ILE A 75 19.69 2.30 -2.71
CA ILE A 75 19.03 2.01 -1.44
C ILE A 75 18.92 0.48 -1.26
N THR A 76 19.15 0.03 -0.03
CA THR A 76 19.08 -1.40 0.31
C THR A 76 17.65 -1.89 0.21
N GLY A 77 17.46 -3.09 -0.35
CA GLY A 77 16.13 -3.70 -0.47
C GLY A 77 15.34 -3.29 -1.70
N VAL A 78 15.83 -2.36 -2.53
CA VAL A 78 15.22 -2.04 -3.83
C VAL A 78 15.46 -3.19 -4.81
N LYS A 79 14.37 -3.81 -5.25
CA LYS A 79 14.36 -4.90 -6.22
C LYS A 79 14.23 -4.38 -7.65
N ASN A 80 13.27 -3.49 -7.90
CA ASN A 80 13.11 -2.84 -9.20
C ASN A 80 12.89 -1.34 -9.02
N ILE A 81 13.36 -0.57 -10.01
CA ILE A 81 13.11 0.87 -10.10
C ILE A 81 12.61 1.19 -11.50
N ARG A 82 11.58 2.01 -11.60
CA ARG A 82 11.02 2.49 -12.86
C ARG A 82 10.73 3.97 -12.78
N SER A 83 11.32 4.75 -13.67
CA SER A 83 11.02 6.17 -13.81
C SER A 83 10.09 6.42 -15.00
N THR A 84 9.22 7.42 -14.88
CA THR A 84 8.34 7.89 -15.94
C THR A 84 8.37 9.41 -15.93
N SER A 85 8.69 10.00 -17.07
CA SER A 85 8.75 11.46 -17.24
C SER A 85 7.71 11.90 -18.25
N SER A 86 6.96 12.91 -17.89
CA SER A 86 5.94 13.58 -18.69
C SER A 86 6.21 15.08 -18.68
N LEU A 87 5.42 15.84 -19.44
CA LEU A 87 5.51 17.30 -19.45
C LEU A 87 5.36 17.82 -18.01
N SER A 88 6.34 18.60 -17.57
CA SER A 88 6.42 19.17 -16.22
C SER A 88 6.42 18.19 -15.04
N PHE A 89 6.48 16.88 -15.26
CA PHE A 89 6.23 15.90 -14.20
C PHE A 89 7.13 14.67 -14.31
N ALA A 90 7.80 14.31 -13.21
CA ALA A 90 8.53 13.05 -13.06
C ALA A 90 7.93 12.21 -11.95
N ARG A 91 7.83 10.90 -12.19
CA ARG A 91 7.47 9.90 -11.20
C ARG A 91 8.52 8.78 -11.21
N ILE A 92 9.07 8.48 -10.04
CA ILE A 92 9.91 7.31 -9.80
C ILE A 92 9.09 6.31 -8.98
N PHE A 93 9.09 5.06 -9.41
CA PHE A 93 8.41 3.94 -8.77
C PHE A 93 9.47 2.94 -8.29
N LEU A 94 9.46 2.65 -7.00
CA LEU A 94 10.40 1.77 -6.32
C LEU A 94 9.64 0.53 -5.86
N GLU A 95 10.11 -0.66 -6.25
CA GLU A 95 9.66 -1.95 -5.76
C GLU A 95 10.73 -2.49 -4.81
N PHE A 96 10.33 -2.83 -3.58
CA PHE A 96 11.18 -3.45 -2.57
C PHE A 96 10.99 -4.96 -2.51
N GLU A 97 11.97 -5.64 -1.91
CA GLU A 97 11.90 -7.06 -1.62
C GLU A 97 10.75 -7.39 -0.65
N VAL A 98 10.15 -8.57 -0.81
CA VAL A 98 9.04 -9.02 0.04
C VAL A 98 9.53 -9.22 1.48
N GLY A 99 8.88 -8.58 2.44
CA GLY A 99 9.25 -8.65 3.86
C GLY A 99 10.36 -7.66 4.27
N PHE A 100 10.72 -6.72 3.39
CA PHE A 100 11.54 -5.57 3.77
C PHE A 100 10.77 -4.62 4.69
N ASP A 101 11.49 -3.92 5.56
CA ASP A 101 10.92 -2.93 6.47
C ASP A 101 10.60 -1.64 5.70
N MET A 102 9.30 -1.37 5.50
CA MET A 102 8.82 -0.20 4.75
C MET A 102 9.05 1.11 5.50
N ASP A 103 9.08 1.10 6.83
CA ASP A 103 9.40 2.29 7.63
C ASP A 103 10.87 2.69 7.42
N GLN A 104 11.77 1.69 7.43
CA GLN A 104 13.18 1.91 7.12
C GLN A 104 13.38 2.35 5.66
N ALA A 105 12.65 1.75 4.71
CA ALA A 105 12.68 2.16 3.30
C ALA A 105 12.31 3.63 3.13
N LEU A 106 11.29 4.10 3.86
CA LEU A 106 10.81 5.47 3.79
C LEU A 106 11.84 6.46 4.34
N VAL A 107 12.53 6.11 5.43
CA VAL A 107 13.65 6.90 5.97
C VAL A 107 14.79 6.97 4.96
N ASP A 108 15.18 5.84 4.37
CA ASP A 108 16.28 5.77 3.40
C ASP A 108 15.96 6.55 2.13
N ILE A 109 14.71 6.50 1.65
CA ILE A 109 14.26 7.30 0.50
C ILE A 109 14.28 8.78 0.83
N LYS A 110 13.76 9.20 1.98
CA LYS A 110 13.81 10.61 2.41
C LYS A 110 15.23 11.13 2.42
N GLN A 111 16.15 10.36 3.01
CA GLN A 111 17.55 10.73 3.03
C GLN A 111 18.15 10.80 1.61
N GLY A 112 17.89 9.80 0.76
CA GLY A 112 18.36 9.78 -0.62
C GLY A 112 17.83 10.96 -1.44
N VAL A 113 16.56 11.32 -1.26
CA VAL A 113 15.94 12.49 -1.90
C VAL A 113 16.60 13.79 -1.44
N GLU A 114 16.81 13.96 -0.15
CA GLU A 114 17.46 15.16 0.41
C GLU A 114 18.92 15.30 -0.07
N GLU A 115 19.65 14.20 -0.23
CA GLU A 115 21.01 14.22 -0.79
C GLU A 115 21.02 14.60 -2.27
N THR A 116 20.04 14.16 -3.06
CA THR A 116 19.93 14.50 -4.49
C THR A 116 19.32 15.89 -4.71
N LYS A 117 18.73 16.52 -3.68
CA LYS A 117 18.08 17.83 -3.79
C LYS A 117 18.99 18.91 -4.38
N TYR A 118 20.29 18.84 -4.10
CA TYR A 118 21.29 19.78 -4.63
C TYR A 118 21.60 19.59 -6.12
N GLU A 119 21.28 18.43 -6.68
CA GLU A 119 21.46 18.12 -8.11
C GLU A 119 20.21 18.49 -8.94
N LEU A 120 19.08 18.76 -8.28
CA LEU A 120 17.84 19.16 -8.92
C LEU A 120 17.86 20.67 -9.25
N PRO A 121 17.17 21.11 -10.33
CA PRO A 121 16.97 22.53 -10.62
C PRO A 121 16.29 23.26 -9.45
N LEU A 122 16.66 24.52 -9.23
CA LEU A 122 16.08 25.35 -8.16
C LEU A 122 14.59 25.64 -8.38
N GLU A 123 14.13 25.54 -9.63
CA GLU A 123 12.74 25.73 -10.03
C GLU A 123 11.89 24.46 -9.83
N ALA A 124 12.49 23.33 -9.45
CA ALA A 124 11.75 22.11 -9.16
C ALA A 124 11.05 22.21 -7.80
N GLU A 125 9.82 21.72 -7.73
CA GLU A 125 9.09 21.59 -6.47
C GLU A 125 9.71 20.51 -5.57
N ASP A 126 9.45 20.61 -4.27
CA ASP A 126 9.89 19.63 -3.30
C ASP A 126 9.33 18.22 -3.64
N PRO A 127 10.19 17.20 -3.73
CA PRO A 127 9.75 15.84 -4.04
C PRO A 127 8.73 15.31 -3.04
N GLN A 128 7.61 14.80 -3.57
CA GLN A 128 6.54 14.19 -2.79
C GLN A 128 6.74 12.68 -2.75
N ILE A 129 6.82 12.12 -1.55
CA ILE A 129 6.96 10.67 -1.32
C ILE A 129 5.58 10.12 -0.94
N SER A 130 5.14 9.08 -1.63
CA SER A 130 3.86 8.41 -1.37
C SER A 130 4.05 6.90 -1.34
N GLU A 131 3.66 6.30 -0.23
CA GLU A 131 3.60 4.86 -0.05
C GLU A 131 2.32 4.30 -0.67
N TYR A 132 2.42 3.16 -1.36
CA TYR A 132 1.25 2.45 -1.84
C TYR A 132 0.79 1.47 -0.77
N SER A 133 -0.31 1.79 -0.10
CA SER A 133 -0.99 0.87 0.81
C SER A 133 -2.25 0.30 0.15
N GLU A 134 -2.61 -0.95 0.45
CA GLU A 134 -3.94 -1.48 0.06
C GLU A 134 -5.07 -0.62 0.64
N ALA A 135 -4.85 0.02 1.80
CA ALA A 135 -5.80 0.96 2.40
C ALA A 135 -6.06 2.21 1.52
N SER A 136 -5.17 2.52 0.58
CA SER A 136 -5.36 3.63 -0.37
C SER A 136 -6.30 3.27 -1.52
N PHE A 137 -6.67 2.00 -1.70
CA PHE A 137 -7.68 1.63 -2.70
C PHE A 137 -9.07 1.98 -2.18
N PRO A 138 -9.89 2.67 -2.99
CA PRO A 138 -11.23 3.05 -2.58
C PRO A 138 -12.09 1.81 -2.38
N ILE A 139 -12.55 1.59 -1.14
CA ILE A 139 -13.48 0.52 -0.79
C ILE A 139 -14.88 0.85 -1.30
N MET A 140 -15.22 2.15 -1.39
CA MET A 140 -16.52 2.63 -1.84
C MET A 140 -16.36 3.89 -2.70
N ASN A 141 -17.08 3.94 -3.82
CA ASN A 141 -17.20 5.14 -4.65
C ASN A 141 -18.62 5.69 -4.56
N ILE A 142 -18.77 6.94 -4.12
CA ILE A 142 -20.06 7.62 -3.99
C ILE A 142 -20.18 8.67 -5.08
N SER A 143 -21.35 8.75 -5.73
CA SER A 143 -21.63 9.74 -6.78
C SER A 143 -22.89 10.53 -6.45
N ILE A 144 -22.78 11.86 -6.44
CA ILE A 144 -23.93 12.75 -6.19
C ILE A 144 -24.61 13.09 -7.51
N VAL A 145 -25.87 12.66 -7.64
CA VAL A 145 -26.70 12.89 -8.82
C VAL A 145 -27.89 13.77 -8.45
N GLY A 146 -28.17 14.77 -9.29
CA GLY A 146 -29.29 15.70 -9.08
C GLY A 146 -29.37 16.75 -10.18
N SER A 147 -30.54 17.37 -10.32
CA SER A 147 -30.84 18.45 -11.28
C SER A 147 -30.23 19.81 -10.89
N SER A 148 -29.61 19.90 -9.72
CA SER A 148 -28.93 21.10 -9.23
C SER A 148 -27.65 21.44 -10.02
N SER A 149 -27.23 22.70 -9.90
CA SER A 149 -26.00 23.19 -10.52
C SER A 149 -24.76 22.43 -10.04
N ILE A 150 -23.70 22.39 -10.85
CA ILE A 150 -22.45 21.69 -10.51
C ILE A 150 -21.83 22.23 -9.22
N ARG A 151 -21.90 23.56 -9.00
CA ARG A 151 -21.35 24.20 -7.79
C ARG A 151 -22.06 23.74 -6.52
N GLN A 152 -23.39 23.60 -6.56
CA GLN A 152 -24.15 23.07 -5.42
C GLN A 152 -23.81 21.60 -5.16
N LYS A 153 -23.66 20.78 -6.21
CA LYS A 153 -23.26 19.38 -6.04
C LYS A 153 -21.85 19.24 -5.43
N VAL A 154 -20.91 20.07 -5.85
CA VAL A 154 -19.55 20.11 -5.25
C VAL A 154 -19.61 20.55 -3.79
N PHE A 155 -20.48 21.50 -3.44
CA PHE A 155 -20.67 21.92 -2.06
C PHE A 155 -21.15 20.76 -1.18
N TYR A 156 -22.24 20.08 -1.58
CA TYR A 156 -22.73 18.90 -0.86
C TYR A 156 -21.74 17.75 -0.84
N ALA A 157 -20.95 17.56 -1.91
CA ALA A 157 -19.89 16.54 -1.93
C ALA A 157 -18.82 16.79 -0.87
N LYS A 158 -18.41 18.04 -0.69
CA LYS A 158 -17.43 18.41 0.35
C LYS A 158 -18.00 18.23 1.74
N GLU A 159 -19.23 18.66 1.98
CA GLU A 159 -19.89 18.48 3.28
C GLU A 159 -20.06 16.99 3.63
N LEU A 160 -20.39 16.15 2.65
CA LEU A 160 -20.47 14.71 2.84
C LEU A 160 -19.09 14.08 3.06
N LYS A 161 -18.06 14.52 2.33
CA LYS A 161 -16.66 14.10 2.56
C LYS A 161 -16.25 14.40 4.00
N ASP A 162 -16.47 15.62 4.49
CA ASP A 162 -16.06 16.03 5.84
C ASP A 162 -16.78 15.20 6.93
N GLN A 163 -18.05 14.83 6.71
CA GLN A 163 -18.80 13.96 7.62
C GLN A 163 -18.29 12.51 7.62
N VAL A 164 -17.86 12.00 6.46
CA VAL A 164 -17.34 10.64 6.32
C VAL A 164 -15.93 10.56 6.91
N GLU A 165 -15.06 11.55 6.66
CA GLU A 165 -13.71 11.62 7.26
C GLU A 165 -13.74 11.78 8.78
N ALA A 166 -14.86 12.20 9.37
CA ALA A 166 -15.01 12.31 10.82
C ALA A 166 -15.20 10.96 11.55
N ILE A 167 -15.40 9.86 10.81
CA ILE A 167 -15.51 8.52 11.38
C ILE A 167 -14.09 8.00 11.67
N GLU A 168 -13.80 7.62 12.93
CA GLU A 168 -12.44 7.22 13.38
C GLU A 168 -11.80 6.10 12.55
N GLU A 169 -12.62 5.25 11.95
CA GLU A 169 -12.19 4.10 11.15
C GLU A 169 -11.82 4.47 9.70
N ILE A 170 -12.06 5.71 9.28
CA ILE A 170 -11.85 6.18 7.90
C ILE A 170 -10.58 7.02 7.83
N LEU A 171 -9.60 6.52 7.07
CA LEU A 171 -8.32 7.19 6.88
C LEU A 171 -8.42 8.42 5.97
N GLN A 172 -9.29 8.38 4.95
CA GLN A 172 -9.54 9.45 3.98
C GLN A 172 -10.81 9.18 3.14
N ALA A 173 -11.53 10.23 2.69
CA ALA A 173 -12.71 10.11 1.80
C ALA A 173 -12.69 11.07 0.59
#